data_AF-A0A6S7K9A8-F1
#
_entry.id   AF-A0A6S7K9A8-F1
#
_cell.length_a   1.000
_cell.length_b   1.000
_cell.length_c   1.000
_cell.angle_alpha   90.00
_cell.angle_beta   90.00
_cell.angle_gamma   90.00
#
_symmetry.space_group_name_H-M   'P 1'
#
loop_
_entity.id
_entity.type
_entity.pdbx_description
1 polymer ?
#
loop_
_entity_poly.entity_id
_entity_poly.type
_entity_poly.pdbx_seq_one_letter_code
_entity_poly.pdbx_strand_id
1 'polypeptide(L)'
;ETLSSRLQEAVKLNEVYQTAFHRTKNKLKETQSERQFEFSENYIFGKFDAFCKRLEKLDDMLIAMENLSGLQKIKIEGIETIVVRYQTMVATVKKKTYDLLDHRKGEFDTDYEEFKQSVEALKEQLQLFVDSWFEKSLSTTRALELLGKFENIKGVQLYLNDKYDKVLIQYRKDLETCRKIYQKFKHDPPVQRNLPPVAGKITWSRQLFRRIHEPMKVFRRYPEVLKGDEAKRIVRNFNKMASVLVEFEVLYHRGWMQAVELARSGMQASLLVVHPETKIPESARVLWMRENAIKSAYNR
;
A
#
# COMPACT_ATOMS: atom_id res chain seq x y z
N GLU A 1 27.18 15.35 -5.80
CA GLU A 1 26.40 16.49 -5.29
C GLU A 1 25.20 16.72 -6.18
N THR A 2 24.01 16.83 -5.62
CA THR A 2 22.78 17.15 -6.37
C THR A 2 22.75 18.65 -6.69
N LEU A 3 22.23 19.03 -7.86
CA LEU A 3 22.14 20.42 -8.30
C LEU A 3 21.44 21.32 -7.27
N SER A 4 20.38 20.81 -6.64
CA SER A 4 19.65 21.47 -5.54
C SER A 4 20.55 21.86 -4.36
N SER A 5 21.49 21.00 -3.94
CA SER A 5 22.44 21.30 -2.85
C SER A 5 23.29 22.54 -3.17
N ARG A 6 23.77 22.65 -4.41
CA ARG A 6 24.59 23.79 -4.86
C ARG A 6 23.79 25.09 -4.92
N LEU A 7 22.51 25.02 -5.30
CA LEU A 7 21.61 26.17 -5.27
C LEU A 7 21.41 26.68 -3.84
N GLN A 8 21.16 25.76 -2.90
CA GLN A 8 21.00 26.08 -1.48
C GLN A 8 22.28 26.63 -0.84
N GLU A 9 23.45 26.11 -1.20
CA GLU A 9 24.74 26.64 -0.77
C GLU A 9 24.98 28.07 -1.25
N ALA A 10 24.59 28.40 -2.48
CA ALA A 10 24.71 29.76 -3.01
C ALA A 10 23.79 30.76 -2.29
N VAL A 11 22.57 30.34 -1.95
CA VAL A 11 21.65 31.14 -1.12
C VAL A 11 22.25 31.36 0.28
N LYS A 12 22.74 30.29 0.92
CA LYS A 12 23.39 30.35 2.22
C LYS A 12 24.65 31.22 2.22
N LEU A 13 25.41 31.22 1.13
CA LEU A 13 26.57 32.10 0.98
C LEU A 13 26.17 33.58 1.06
N ASN A 14 25.06 33.97 0.42
CA ASN A 14 24.55 35.34 0.51
C ASN A 14 24.11 35.69 1.94
N GLU A 15 23.42 34.77 2.64
CA GLU A 15 23.03 34.96 4.04
C GLU A 15 24.25 35.18 4.97
N VAL A 16 25.28 34.34 4.81
CA VAL A 16 26.52 34.44 5.59
C VAL A 16 27.26 35.73 5.26
N TYR A 17 27.30 36.12 3.99
CA TYR A 17 27.94 37.36 3.54
C TYR A 17 27.26 38.60 4.16
N GLN A 18 25.93 38.67 4.11
CA GLN A 18 25.17 39.75 4.75
C GLN A 18 25.38 39.78 6.26
N THR A 19 25.33 38.62 6.91
CA THR A 19 25.58 38.50 8.36
C THR A 19 26.96 39.02 8.74
N ALA A 20 28.00 38.65 7.98
CA ALA A 20 29.37 39.11 8.20
C ALA A 20 29.51 40.62 7.97
N PHE A 21 28.87 41.17 6.94
CA PHE A 21 28.85 42.60 6.66
C PHE A 21 28.21 43.39 7.80
N HIS A 22 27.00 43.00 8.24
CA HIS A 22 26.30 43.67 9.34
C HIS A 22 27.08 43.58 10.65
N ARG A 23 27.69 42.42 10.94
CA ARG A 23 28.56 42.25 12.11
C ARG A 23 29.74 43.23 12.08
N THR A 24 30.37 43.39 10.92
CA THR A 24 31.52 44.30 10.75
C THR A 24 31.08 45.76 10.85
N LYS A 25 29.97 46.13 10.20
CA LYS A 25 29.36 47.47 10.27
C LYS A 25 28.99 47.87 11.69
N ASN A 26 28.48 46.94 12.51
CA ASN A 26 28.15 47.20 13.90
C ASN A 26 29.39 47.43 14.77
N LYS A 27 30.46 46.64 14.59
CA LYS A 27 31.75 46.87 15.29
C LYS A 27 32.38 48.22 14.94
N LEU A 28 32.29 48.65 13.68
CA LEU A 28 32.80 49.95 13.24
C LEU A 28 32.04 51.10 13.93
N LYS A 29 30.73 50.98 14.15
CA LYS A 29 29.95 51.99 14.89
C LYS A 29 30.40 52.15 16.34
N GLU A 30 30.90 51.08 16.96
CA GLU A 30 31.44 51.11 18.33
C GLU A 30 32.82 51.79 18.39
N THR A 31 33.56 51.82 17.26
CA THR A 31 34.91 52.40 17.17
C THR A 31 34.88 53.69 16.35
N GLN A 32 34.55 54.83 16.99
CA GLN A 32 34.37 56.13 16.32
C GLN A 32 35.61 56.69 15.60
N SER A 33 36.81 56.17 15.87
CA SER A 33 38.04 56.63 15.19
C SER A 33 38.24 56.02 13.79
N GLU A 34 37.48 54.99 13.42
CA GLU A 34 37.60 54.31 12.13
C GLU A 34 36.55 54.78 11.12
N ARG A 35 36.89 54.68 9.82
CA ARG A 35 36.01 55.06 8.72
C ARG A 35 34.78 54.15 8.69
N GLN A 36 33.60 54.75 8.76
CA GLN A 36 32.32 54.03 8.77
C GLN A 36 31.94 53.51 7.39
N PHE A 37 31.12 52.45 7.37
CA PHE A 37 30.51 51.94 6.14
C PHE A 37 29.30 52.81 5.75
N GLU A 38 29.53 53.76 4.85
CA GLU A 38 28.51 54.66 4.29
C GLU A 38 27.95 54.18 2.93
N PHE A 39 28.05 52.87 2.67
CA PHE A 39 27.57 52.28 1.43
C PHE A 39 26.08 51.96 1.49
N SER A 40 25.38 52.12 0.36
CA SER A 40 24.01 51.64 0.20
C SER A 40 23.98 50.11 0.20
N GLU A 41 23.25 49.51 1.13
CA GLU A 41 23.10 48.04 1.20
C GLU A 41 22.44 47.48 -0.05
N ASN A 42 21.49 48.21 -0.64
CA ASN A 42 20.88 47.82 -1.92
C ASN A 42 21.90 47.74 -3.07
N TYR A 43 22.94 48.57 -3.04
CA TYR A 43 24.01 48.52 -4.04
C TYR A 43 24.90 47.28 -3.86
N ILE A 44 25.10 46.85 -2.62
CA ILE A 44 25.95 45.70 -2.26
C ILE A 44 25.20 44.39 -2.49
N PHE A 45 23.98 44.28 -1.98
CA PHE A 45 23.23 43.02 -1.91
C PHE A 45 22.17 42.87 -2.98
N GLY A 46 21.62 43.96 -3.53
CA GLY A 46 20.42 43.88 -4.37
C GLY A 46 20.52 42.95 -5.58
N LYS A 47 21.69 42.89 -6.24
CA LYS A 47 21.94 41.93 -7.32
C LYS A 47 22.02 40.48 -6.82
N PHE A 48 22.66 40.28 -5.66
CA PHE A 48 22.82 38.97 -5.07
C PHE A 48 21.50 38.43 -4.54
N ASP A 49 20.67 39.28 -3.92
CA ASP A 49 19.32 38.95 -3.46
C ASP A 49 18.40 38.59 -4.63
N ALA A 50 18.44 39.36 -5.72
CA ALA A 50 17.68 39.04 -6.93
C ALA A 50 18.09 37.69 -7.52
N PHE A 51 19.39 37.39 -7.52
CA PHE A 51 19.91 36.09 -7.93
C PHE A 51 19.45 34.96 -6.99
N CYS A 52 19.54 35.14 -5.66
CA CYS A 52 19.08 34.13 -4.70
C CYS A 52 17.59 33.82 -4.86
N LYS A 53 16.74 34.84 -5.05
CA LYS A 53 15.31 34.66 -5.35
C LYS A 53 15.09 33.86 -6.64
N ARG A 54 15.94 34.03 -7.66
CA ARG A 54 15.90 33.20 -8.88
C ARG A 54 16.27 31.75 -8.57
N LEU A 55 17.31 31.52 -7.75
CA LEU A 55 17.73 30.17 -7.37
C LEU A 55 16.66 29.43 -6.56
N GLU A 56 15.97 30.11 -5.63
CA GLU A 56 14.87 29.53 -4.86
C GLU A 56 13.74 29.03 -5.76
N LYS A 57 13.33 29.84 -6.75
CA LYS A 57 12.31 29.45 -7.72
C LYS A 57 12.76 28.27 -8.58
N LEU A 58 14.03 28.24 -8.99
CA LEU A 58 14.61 27.11 -9.72
C LEU A 58 14.65 25.84 -8.88
N ASP A 59 15.01 25.95 -7.60
CA ASP A 59 15.02 24.82 -6.68
C ASP A 59 13.61 24.25 -6.49
N ASP A 60 12.60 25.12 -6.31
CA ASP A 60 11.18 24.72 -6.25
C ASP A 60 10.74 23.95 -7.52
N MET A 61 11.08 24.46 -8.71
CA MET A 61 10.79 23.77 -9.97
C MET A 61 11.47 22.39 -10.05
N LEU A 62 12.74 22.30 -9.67
CA LEU A 62 13.50 21.04 -9.70
C LEU A 62 12.93 20.02 -8.73
N ILE A 63 12.60 20.44 -7.51
CA ILE A 63 11.97 19.58 -6.48
C ILE A 63 10.61 19.09 -6.98
N ALA A 64 9.79 19.96 -7.57
CA ALA A 64 8.50 19.58 -8.14
C ALA A 64 8.64 18.53 -9.26
N MET A 65 9.59 18.72 -10.18
CA MET A 65 9.88 17.75 -11.24
C MET A 65 10.41 16.42 -10.67
N GLU A 66 11.33 16.45 -9.72
CA GLU A 66 11.88 15.24 -9.11
C GLU A 66 10.78 14.45 -8.40
N ASN A 67 9.93 15.12 -7.62
CA ASN A 67 8.82 14.49 -6.92
C ASN A 67 7.82 13.83 -7.89
N LEU A 68 7.47 14.51 -8.98
CA LEU A 68 6.51 14.02 -9.98
C LEU A 68 7.14 13.02 -10.98
N SER A 69 8.47 12.88 -11.02
CA SER A 69 9.16 11.93 -11.90
C SER A 69 8.71 10.48 -11.68
N GLY A 70 8.26 10.16 -10.45
CA GLY A 70 7.72 8.85 -10.08
C GLY A 70 6.49 8.44 -10.90
N LEU A 71 5.73 9.41 -11.45
CA LEU A 71 4.53 9.14 -12.26
C LEU A 71 4.83 8.21 -13.45
N GLN A 72 6.02 8.32 -14.05
CA GLN A 72 6.42 7.51 -15.20
C GLN A 72 6.61 6.02 -14.86
N LYS A 73 6.83 5.69 -13.58
CA LYS A 73 7.04 4.31 -13.12
C LYS A 73 5.73 3.60 -12.75
N ILE A 74 4.63 4.34 -12.67
CA ILE A 74 3.35 3.83 -12.23
C ILE A 74 2.69 3.07 -13.37
N LYS A 75 2.30 1.83 -13.08
CA LYS A 75 1.56 0.96 -14.02
C LYS A 75 0.10 0.87 -13.56
N ILE A 76 -0.70 1.84 -14.02
CA ILE A 76 -2.15 1.91 -13.86
C ILE A 76 -2.73 2.27 -15.22
N GLU A 77 -3.74 1.53 -15.67
CA GLU A 77 -4.44 1.79 -16.92
C GLU A 77 -5.08 3.19 -16.93
N GLY A 78 -4.90 3.95 -18.00
CA GLY A 78 -5.49 5.28 -18.16
C GLY A 78 -4.66 6.42 -17.54
N ILE A 79 -3.52 6.14 -16.91
CA ILE A 79 -2.62 7.18 -16.37
C ILE A 79 -1.78 7.86 -17.46
N GLU A 80 -1.76 7.31 -18.67
CA GLU A 80 -0.87 7.73 -19.76
C GLU A 80 -1.05 9.21 -20.12
N THR A 81 -2.28 9.72 -20.07
CA THR A 81 -2.58 11.14 -20.35
C THR A 81 -1.93 12.09 -19.34
N ILE A 82 -1.95 11.72 -18.05
CA ILE A 82 -1.31 12.47 -16.96
C ILE A 82 0.22 12.41 -17.13
N VAL A 83 0.77 11.24 -17.46
CA VAL A 83 2.20 11.06 -17.69
C VAL A 83 2.69 11.89 -18.88
N VAL A 84 1.96 11.89 -19.99
CA VAL A 84 2.28 12.70 -21.18
C VAL A 84 2.21 14.20 -20.84
N ARG A 85 1.20 14.63 -20.07
CA ARG A 85 1.11 16.04 -19.63
C ARG A 85 2.33 16.44 -18.80
N TYR A 86 2.74 15.62 -17.85
CA TYR A 86 3.96 15.83 -17.06
C TYR A 86 5.22 15.91 -17.95
N GLN A 87 5.37 14.99 -18.90
CA GLN A 87 6.51 15.00 -19.84
C GLN A 87 6.57 16.27 -20.68
N THR A 88 5.41 16.74 -21.18
CA THR A 88 5.31 17.98 -21.93
C THR A 88 5.71 19.18 -21.08
N MET A 89 5.28 19.25 -19.81
CA MET A 89 5.70 20.32 -18.89
C MET A 89 7.22 20.36 -18.71
N VAL A 90 7.85 19.20 -18.46
CA VAL A 90 9.31 19.09 -18.32
C VAL A 90 10.02 19.48 -19.62
N ALA A 91 9.49 19.07 -20.77
CA ALA A 91 10.05 19.41 -22.08
C ALA A 91 9.96 20.93 -22.35
N THR A 92 8.85 21.58 -21.98
CA THR A 92 8.67 23.03 -22.14
C THR A 92 9.70 23.81 -21.34
N VAL A 93 9.99 23.40 -20.10
CA VAL A 93 11.04 24.05 -19.28
C VAL A 93 12.43 23.81 -19.87
N LYS A 94 12.74 22.58 -20.32
CA LYS A 94 14.05 22.24 -20.91
C LYS A 94 14.32 22.91 -22.26
N LYS A 95 13.27 23.30 -23.01
CA LYS A 95 13.39 23.92 -24.33
C LYS A 95 13.60 25.44 -24.28
N LYS A 96 13.53 26.06 -23.09
CA LYS A 96 13.75 27.49 -22.94
C LYS A 96 15.16 27.86 -23.40
N THR A 97 15.25 28.93 -24.20
CA THR A 97 16.47 29.33 -24.91
C THR A 97 17.28 30.39 -24.17
N TYR A 98 16.68 31.05 -23.16
CA TYR A 98 17.37 32.00 -22.30
C TYR A 98 18.06 31.30 -21.14
N ASP A 99 19.06 31.96 -20.54
CA ASP A 99 19.72 31.45 -19.34
C ASP A 99 18.78 31.56 -18.14
N LEU A 100 18.40 30.41 -17.59
CA LEU A 100 17.52 30.30 -16.43
C LEU A 100 18.12 30.94 -15.17
N LEU A 101 19.44 31.06 -15.08
CA LEU A 101 20.15 31.66 -13.95
C LEU A 101 20.21 33.20 -14.05
N ASP A 102 19.94 33.78 -15.22
CA ASP A 102 19.96 35.23 -15.39
C ASP A 102 18.75 35.88 -14.72
N HIS A 103 19.00 36.51 -13.56
CA HIS A 103 17.98 37.21 -12.78
C HIS A 103 17.41 38.46 -13.51
N ARG A 104 17.98 38.88 -14.64
CA ARG A 104 17.49 40.02 -15.44
C ARG A 104 16.43 39.60 -16.46
N LYS A 105 16.29 38.31 -16.74
CA LYS A 105 15.30 37.78 -17.70
C LYS A 105 13.94 37.64 -17.04
N GLY A 106 13.09 38.67 -17.16
CA GLY A 106 11.73 38.66 -16.61
C GLY A 106 10.82 37.56 -17.18
N GLU A 107 11.13 37.05 -18.38
CA GLU A 107 10.43 35.92 -19.02
C GLU A 107 10.37 34.68 -18.13
N PHE A 108 11.42 34.44 -17.33
CA PHE A 108 11.44 33.34 -16.37
C PHE A 108 10.31 33.43 -15.35
N ASP A 109 10.00 34.63 -14.85
CA ASP A 109 9.01 34.76 -13.78
C ASP A 109 7.60 34.41 -14.29
N THR A 110 7.30 34.76 -15.54
CA THR A 110 6.08 34.31 -16.22
C THR A 110 6.08 32.79 -16.40
N ASP A 111 7.16 32.22 -16.93
CA ASP A 111 7.29 30.77 -17.16
C ASP A 111 7.20 29.95 -15.87
N TYR A 112 7.74 30.48 -14.76
CA TYR A 112 7.68 29.89 -13.44
C TYR A 112 6.24 29.83 -12.93
N GLU A 113 5.47 30.92 -13.04
CA GLU A 113 4.07 30.92 -12.62
C GLU A 113 3.21 29.99 -13.50
N GLU A 114 3.45 29.96 -14.82
CA GLU A 114 2.79 29.00 -15.72
C GLU A 114 3.13 27.54 -15.36
N PHE A 115 4.38 27.27 -15.00
CA PHE A 115 4.80 25.95 -14.52
C PHE A 115 4.07 25.57 -13.23
N LYS A 116 3.98 26.47 -12.25
CA LYS A 116 3.24 26.20 -11.00
C LYS A 116 1.77 25.92 -11.23
N GLN A 117 1.11 26.71 -12.07
CA GLN A 117 -0.28 26.48 -12.45
C GLN A 117 -0.44 25.11 -13.15
N SER A 118 0.49 24.76 -14.03
CA SER A 118 0.48 23.46 -14.71
C SER A 118 0.70 22.29 -13.74
N VAL A 119 1.56 22.44 -12.74
CA VAL A 119 1.78 21.47 -11.66
C VAL A 119 0.50 21.28 -10.86
N GLU A 120 -0.18 22.36 -10.46
CA GLU A 120 -1.40 22.25 -9.66
C GLU A 120 -2.54 21.61 -10.45
N ALA A 121 -2.72 22.01 -11.71
CA ALA A 121 -3.70 21.37 -12.60
C ALA A 121 -3.40 19.88 -12.84
N LEU A 122 -2.13 19.47 -12.86
CA LEU A 122 -1.75 18.06 -12.94
C LEU A 122 -2.14 17.29 -11.67
N LYS A 123 -1.95 17.88 -10.48
CA LYS A 123 -2.35 17.28 -9.21
C LYS A 123 -3.87 17.12 -9.12
N GLU A 124 -4.62 18.14 -9.52
CA GLU A 124 -6.08 18.08 -9.58
C GLU A 124 -6.56 16.97 -10.52
N GLN A 125 -5.97 16.87 -11.72
CA GLN A 125 -6.28 15.78 -12.64
C GLN A 125 -5.96 14.41 -12.06
N LEU A 126 -4.85 14.27 -11.31
CA LEU A 126 -4.51 13.03 -10.64
C LEU A 126 -5.53 12.68 -9.54
N GLN A 127 -5.99 13.68 -8.77
CA GLN A 127 -7.04 13.48 -7.77
C GLN A 127 -8.35 13.04 -8.42
N LEU A 128 -8.80 13.70 -9.48
CA LEU A 128 -10.00 13.31 -10.23
C LEU A 128 -9.87 11.91 -10.85
N PHE A 129 -8.67 11.55 -11.31
CA PHE A 129 -8.40 10.21 -11.81
C PHE A 129 -8.55 9.16 -10.71
N VAL A 130 -7.99 9.41 -9.52
CA VAL A 130 -8.19 8.56 -8.33
C VAL A 130 -9.69 8.44 -8.03
N ASP A 131 -10.42 9.55 -7.94
CA ASP A 131 -11.85 9.56 -7.64
C ASP A 131 -12.65 8.69 -8.63
N SER A 132 -12.37 8.83 -9.93
CA SER A 132 -13.03 8.06 -10.98
C SER A 132 -12.80 6.54 -10.87
N TRP A 133 -11.67 6.10 -10.32
CA TRP A 133 -11.40 4.68 -10.08
C TRP A 133 -12.26 4.12 -8.95
N PHE A 134 -12.51 4.91 -7.90
CA PHE A 134 -13.30 4.50 -6.73
C PHE A 134 -14.81 4.71 -6.91
N GLU A 135 -15.23 5.32 -8.02
CA GLU A 135 -16.62 5.29 -8.48
C GLU A 135 -16.97 3.98 -9.20
N LYS A 136 -15.96 3.29 -9.77
CA LYS A 136 -16.14 1.98 -10.41
C LYS A 136 -16.35 0.88 -9.37
N SER A 137 -17.06 -0.18 -9.77
CA SER A 137 -17.19 -1.39 -8.96
C SER A 137 -15.88 -2.19 -8.97
N LEU A 138 -15.07 -2.03 -7.92
CA LEU A 138 -13.81 -2.74 -7.72
C LEU A 138 -13.96 -3.81 -6.62
N SER A 139 -13.22 -4.91 -6.76
CA SER A 139 -13.06 -5.86 -5.64
C SER A 139 -12.20 -5.23 -4.55
N THR A 140 -12.44 -5.61 -3.29
CA THR A 140 -11.69 -5.09 -2.14
C THR A 140 -10.18 -5.24 -2.34
N THR A 141 -9.71 -6.41 -2.80
CA THR A 141 -8.28 -6.65 -3.06
C THR A 141 -7.71 -5.70 -4.10
N ARG A 142 -8.39 -5.53 -5.25
CA ARG A 142 -7.91 -4.65 -6.32
C ARG A 142 -7.94 -3.18 -5.89
N ALA A 143 -8.96 -2.78 -5.13
CA ALA A 143 -9.07 -1.44 -4.58
C ALA A 143 -7.91 -1.12 -3.61
N LEU A 144 -7.57 -2.05 -2.72
CA LEU A 144 -6.42 -1.91 -1.81
C LEU A 144 -5.08 -1.87 -2.55
N GLU A 145 -4.92 -2.69 -3.60
CA GLU A 145 -3.72 -2.64 -4.45
C GLU A 145 -3.57 -1.29 -5.16
N LEU A 146 -4.67 -0.72 -5.66
CA LEU A 146 -4.68 0.61 -6.28
C LEU A 146 -4.35 1.70 -5.26
N LEU A 147 -4.92 1.65 -4.05
CA LEU A 147 -4.58 2.61 -2.98
C LEU A 147 -3.08 2.58 -2.67
N GLY A 148 -2.49 1.39 -2.52
CA GLY A 148 -1.05 1.27 -2.32
C GLY A 148 -0.22 1.81 -3.48
N LYS A 149 -0.70 1.74 -4.72
CA LYS A 149 -0.02 2.37 -5.87
C LYS A 149 -0.13 3.89 -5.84
N PHE A 150 -1.29 4.44 -5.48
CA PHE A 150 -1.50 5.89 -5.38
C PHE A 150 -0.74 6.52 -4.21
N GLU A 151 -0.57 5.81 -3.09
CA GLU A 151 0.26 6.28 -1.97
C GLU A 151 1.75 6.39 -2.31
N ASN A 152 2.23 5.55 -3.22
CA ASN A 152 3.62 5.59 -3.66
C ASN A 152 3.92 6.80 -4.57
N ILE A 153 2.91 7.59 -4.94
CA ILE A 153 3.09 8.82 -5.70
C ILE A 153 3.60 9.91 -4.77
N LYS A 154 4.88 10.26 -4.91
CA LYS A 154 5.49 11.35 -4.14
C LYS A 154 5.09 12.71 -4.69
N GLY A 155 5.14 13.74 -3.83
CA GLY A 155 4.88 15.14 -4.20
C GLY A 155 3.43 15.54 -4.40
N VAL A 156 2.49 14.60 -4.25
CA VAL A 156 1.05 14.90 -4.32
C VAL A 156 0.39 14.45 -3.04
N GLN A 157 -0.23 15.38 -2.32
CA GLN A 157 -1.09 15.07 -1.18
C GLN A 157 -2.45 14.62 -1.72
N LEU A 158 -2.55 13.32 -2.03
CA LEU A 158 -3.81 12.73 -2.47
C LEU A 158 -4.74 12.49 -1.28
N TYR A 159 -6.02 12.81 -1.44
CA TYR A 159 -7.05 12.51 -0.46
C TYR A 159 -7.48 11.05 -0.64
N LEU A 160 -6.87 10.15 0.15
CA LEU A 160 -7.11 8.70 0.08
C LEU A 160 -7.93 8.14 1.26
N ASN A 161 -8.04 8.88 2.36
CA ASN A 161 -8.68 8.40 3.60
C ASN A 161 -10.16 8.02 3.38
N ASP A 162 -10.91 8.87 2.68
CA ASP A 162 -12.30 8.61 2.33
C ASP A 162 -12.45 7.37 1.43
N LYS A 163 -11.44 7.09 0.59
CA LYS A 163 -11.41 5.89 -0.25
C LYS A 163 -11.18 4.64 0.57
N TYR A 164 -10.29 4.68 1.57
CA TYR A 164 -10.13 3.57 2.51
C TYR A 164 -11.43 3.24 3.24
N ASP A 165 -12.20 4.25 3.66
CA ASP A 165 -13.51 4.04 4.28
C ASP A 165 -14.50 3.37 3.32
N LYS A 166 -14.56 3.83 2.06
CA LYS A 166 -15.40 3.17 1.03
C LYS A 166 -15.01 1.72 0.81
N VAL A 167 -13.71 1.43 0.72
CA VAL A 167 -13.20 0.05 0.55
C VAL A 167 -13.50 -0.80 1.79
N LEU A 168 -13.46 -0.22 2.99
CA LEU A 168 -13.82 -0.91 4.22
C LEU A 168 -15.31 -1.30 4.26
N ILE A 169 -16.20 -0.44 3.76
CA ILE A 169 -17.63 -0.77 3.58
C ILE A 169 -17.80 -1.91 2.57
N GLN A 170 -17.04 -1.93 1.48
CA GLN A 170 -17.07 -3.05 0.54
C GLN A 170 -16.55 -4.35 1.18
N TYR A 171 -15.49 -4.27 1.97
CA TYR A 171 -14.97 -5.39 2.73
C TYR A 171 -15.98 -5.97 3.74
N ARG A 172 -16.83 -5.13 4.35
CA ARG A 172 -17.96 -5.60 5.17
C ARG A 172 -18.90 -6.52 4.39
N LYS A 173 -19.19 -6.20 3.12
CA LYS A 173 -20.02 -7.04 2.25
C LYS A 173 -19.30 -8.34 1.88
N ASP A 174 -17.98 -8.31 1.70
CA ASP A 174 -17.17 -9.51 1.47
C ASP A 174 -17.18 -10.45 2.67
N LEU A 175 -17.11 -9.92 3.89
CA LEU A 175 -17.24 -10.70 5.13
C LEU A 175 -18.61 -11.39 5.21
N GLU A 176 -19.68 -10.67 4.93
CA GLU A 176 -21.04 -11.24 4.94
C GLU A 176 -21.22 -12.29 3.84
N THR A 177 -20.62 -12.08 2.68
CA THR A 177 -20.60 -13.07 1.61
C THR A 177 -19.84 -14.34 2.04
N CYS A 178 -18.67 -14.19 2.66
CA CYS A 178 -17.91 -15.31 3.22
C CYS A 178 -18.72 -16.08 4.27
N ARG A 179 -19.40 -15.37 5.16
CA ARG A 179 -20.29 -15.97 6.17
C ARG A 179 -21.43 -16.78 5.53
N LYS A 180 -22.09 -16.23 4.50
CA LYS A 180 -23.16 -16.92 3.77
C LYS A 180 -22.66 -18.18 3.07
N ILE A 181 -21.51 -18.11 2.42
CA ILE A 181 -20.86 -19.27 1.78
C ILE A 181 -20.55 -20.33 2.82
N TYR A 182 -19.95 -19.93 3.95
CA TYR A 182 -19.63 -20.86 5.03
C TYR A 182 -20.89 -21.57 5.55
N GLN A 183 -21.95 -20.83 5.88
CA GLN A 183 -23.18 -21.44 6.42
C GLN A 183 -23.87 -22.37 5.43
N LYS A 184 -23.85 -22.03 4.14
CA LYS A 184 -24.47 -22.84 3.09
C LYS A 184 -23.74 -24.17 2.87
N PHE A 185 -22.41 -24.16 2.93
CA PHE A 185 -21.58 -25.28 2.49
C PHE A 185 -20.76 -25.96 3.60
N LYS A 186 -20.90 -25.57 4.87
CA LYS A 186 -20.11 -26.13 5.98
C LYS A 186 -20.20 -27.65 6.14
N HIS A 187 -21.32 -28.27 5.75
CA HIS A 187 -21.51 -29.72 5.89
C HIS A 187 -20.92 -30.49 4.71
N ASP A 188 -21.08 -29.95 3.51
CA ASP A 188 -20.59 -30.52 2.26
C ASP A 188 -19.98 -29.42 1.39
N PRO A 189 -18.72 -29.03 1.65
CA PRO A 189 -18.10 -27.95 0.93
C PRO A 189 -17.67 -28.40 -0.47
N PRO A 190 -17.66 -27.48 -1.45
CA PRO A 190 -17.13 -27.79 -2.77
C PRO A 190 -15.64 -28.09 -2.68
N VAL A 191 -15.27 -29.36 -2.91
CA VAL A 191 -13.88 -29.83 -2.90
C VAL A 191 -13.36 -29.95 -4.33
N GLN A 192 -12.07 -29.63 -4.52
CA GLN A 192 -11.41 -29.84 -5.82
C GLN A 192 -11.34 -31.32 -6.19
N ARG A 193 -11.40 -31.62 -7.48
CA ARG A 193 -11.30 -33.00 -7.98
C ARG A 193 -10.00 -33.66 -7.47
N ASN A 194 -10.09 -34.92 -7.05
CA ASN A 194 -8.99 -35.74 -6.53
C ASN A 194 -8.41 -35.31 -5.17
N LEU A 195 -9.01 -34.35 -4.45
CA LEU A 195 -8.64 -34.12 -3.05
C LEU A 195 -9.36 -35.11 -2.12
N PRO A 196 -8.66 -35.71 -1.14
CA PRO A 196 -9.32 -36.47 -0.08
C PRO A 196 -10.37 -35.62 0.65
N PRO A 197 -11.52 -36.18 1.07
CA PRO A 197 -12.62 -35.38 1.60
C PRO A 197 -12.24 -34.48 2.77
N VAL A 198 -11.48 -34.97 3.76
CA VAL A 198 -11.04 -34.15 4.90
C VAL A 198 -10.07 -33.03 4.47
N ALA A 199 -9.07 -33.36 3.63
CA ALA A 199 -8.12 -32.38 3.12
C ALA A 199 -8.81 -31.31 2.25
N GLY A 200 -9.84 -31.71 1.51
CA GLY A 200 -10.73 -30.84 0.75
C GLY A 200 -11.47 -29.84 1.62
N LYS A 201 -12.16 -30.32 2.66
CA LYS A 201 -12.87 -29.50 3.64
C LYS A 201 -11.92 -28.47 4.29
N ILE A 202 -10.74 -28.90 4.74
CA ILE A 202 -9.72 -28.01 5.33
C ILE A 202 -9.25 -26.96 4.32
N THR A 203 -8.95 -27.37 3.09
CA THR A 203 -8.48 -26.45 2.04
C THR A 203 -9.52 -25.39 1.71
N TRP A 204 -10.80 -25.77 1.62
CA TRP A 204 -11.91 -24.85 1.42
C TRP A 204 -12.01 -23.82 2.55
N SER A 205 -11.93 -24.25 3.81
CA SER A 205 -11.95 -23.33 4.96
C SER A 205 -10.77 -22.35 4.94
N ARG A 206 -9.56 -22.83 4.62
CA ARG A 206 -8.36 -22.00 4.46
C ARG A 206 -8.49 -20.98 3.33
N GLN A 207 -9.13 -21.34 2.22
CA GLN A 207 -9.38 -20.40 1.11
C GLN A 207 -10.33 -19.27 1.54
N LEU A 208 -11.41 -19.61 2.26
CA LEU A 208 -12.31 -18.61 2.83
C LEU A 208 -11.59 -17.69 3.83
N PHE A 209 -10.73 -18.27 4.67
CA PHE A 209 -9.92 -17.50 5.62
C PHE A 209 -8.98 -16.53 4.91
N ARG A 210 -8.22 -17.00 3.90
CA ARG A 210 -7.32 -16.14 3.11
C ARG A 210 -8.07 -14.98 2.46
N ARG A 211 -9.25 -15.23 1.89
CA ARG A 211 -10.08 -14.20 1.25
C ARG A 211 -10.43 -13.05 2.18
N ILE A 212 -10.70 -13.32 3.46
CA ILE A 212 -11.00 -12.27 4.45
C ILE A 212 -9.74 -11.73 5.14
N HIS A 213 -8.69 -12.55 5.27
CA HIS A 213 -7.47 -12.19 5.99
C HIS A 213 -6.57 -11.23 5.20
N GLU A 214 -6.38 -11.44 3.90
CA GLU A 214 -5.48 -10.59 3.10
C GLU A 214 -5.89 -9.10 3.11
N PRO A 215 -7.16 -8.72 2.90
CA PRO A 215 -7.58 -7.32 3.04
C PRO A 215 -7.34 -6.76 4.45
N MET A 216 -7.65 -7.55 5.49
CA MET A 216 -7.45 -7.13 6.89
C MET A 216 -5.98 -6.86 7.21
N LYS A 217 -5.05 -7.63 6.63
CA LYS A 217 -3.60 -7.41 6.80
C LYS A 217 -3.18 -6.04 6.26
N VAL A 218 -3.77 -5.58 5.17
CA VAL A 218 -3.51 -4.25 4.61
C VAL A 218 -4.11 -3.17 5.52
N PHE A 219 -5.38 -3.30 5.91
CA PHE A 219 -6.03 -2.32 6.79
C PHE A 219 -5.30 -2.11 8.13
N ARG A 220 -4.67 -3.15 8.69
CA ARG A 220 -3.87 -3.03 9.91
C ARG A 220 -2.69 -2.05 9.81
N ARG A 221 -2.21 -1.77 8.60
CA ARG A 221 -1.15 -0.76 8.37
C ARG A 221 -1.66 0.66 8.50
N TYR A 222 -2.98 0.87 8.52
CA TYR A 222 -3.64 2.17 8.59
C TYR A 222 -4.57 2.24 9.81
N PRO A 223 -4.02 2.41 11.03
CA PRO A 223 -4.82 2.41 12.25
C PRO A 223 -5.90 3.50 12.27
N GLU A 224 -5.66 4.64 11.62
CA GLU A 224 -6.61 5.77 11.57
C GLU A 224 -7.96 5.36 10.97
N VAL A 225 -7.95 4.58 9.88
CA VAL A 225 -9.16 4.05 9.23
C VAL A 225 -9.91 3.07 10.15
N LEU A 226 -9.19 2.39 11.05
CA LEU A 226 -9.76 1.39 11.95
C LEU A 226 -10.30 1.95 13.28
N LYS A 227 -10.12 3.25 13.56
CA LYS A 227 -10.59 3.89 14.81
C LYS A 227 -12.10 4.11 14.85
N GLY A 228 -12.75 4.25 13.70
CA GLY A 228 -14.18 4.49 13.61
C GLY A 228 -15.02 3.36 14.22
N ASP A 229 -16.20 3.69 14.75
CA ASP A 229 -17.06 2.69 15.40
C ASP A 229 -17.58 1.63 14.43
N GLU A 230 -17.81 2.00 13.17
CA GLU A 230 -18.16 1.07 12.11
C GLU A 230 -16.98 0.13 11.78
N ALA A 231 -15.76 0.67 11.72
CA ALA A 231 -14.56 -0.13 11.51
C ALA A 231 -14.35 -1.15 12.63
N LYS A 232 -14.54 -0.76 13.90
CA LYS A 232 -14.50 -1.68 15.05
C LYS A 232 -15.54 -2.80 14.94
N ARG A 233 -16.74 -2.52 14.42
CA ARG A 233 -17.76 -3.56 14.16
C ARG A 233 -17.29 -4.54 13.09
N ILE A 234 -16.69 -4.04 12.01
CA ILE A 234 -16.13 -4.86 10.93
C ILE A 234 -14.99 -5.75 11.44
N VAL A 235 -14.08 -5.20 12.25
CA VAL A 235 -12.99 -5.97 12.89
C VAL A 235 -13.54 -7.07 13.79
N ARG A 236 -14.57 -6.78 14.61
CA ARG A 236 -15.23 -7.82 15.43
C ARG A 236 -15.84 -8.93 14.58
N ASN A 237 -16.53 -8.58 13.49
CA ASN A 237 -17.10 -9.56 12.57
C ASN A 237 -16.02 -10.40 11.89
N PHE A 238 -14.93 -9.79 11.46
CA PHE A 238 -13.76 -10.49 10.93
C PHE A 238 -13.21 -11.48 11.96
N ASN A 239 -12.94 -11.05 13.20
CA ASN A 239 -12.37 -11.91 14.24
C ASN A 239 -13.29 -13.11 14.54
N LYS A 240 -14.61 -12.88 14.61
CA LYS A 240 -15.59 -13.95 14.80
C LYS A 240 -15.57 -14.96 13.64
N MET A 241 -15.58 -14.48 12.40
CA MET A 241 -15.54 -15.33 11.22
C MET A 241 -14.22 -16.09 11.11
N ALA A 242 -13.10 -15.43 11.39
CA ALA A 242 -11.76 -16.01 11.44
C ALA A 242 -11.67 -17.14 12.47
N SER A 243 -12.18 -16.94 13.69
CA SER A 243 -12.23 -17.99 14.73
C SER A 243 -12.99 -19.21 14.24
N VAL A 244 -14.18 -19.02 13.68
CA VAL A 244 -15.03 -20.11 13.18
C VAL A 244 -14.33 -20.92 12.07
N LEU A 245 -13.61 -20.27 11.15
CA LEU A 245 -12.89 -20.95 10.07
C LEU A 245 -11.68 -21.74 10.58
N VAL A 246 -10.97 -21.21 11.58
CA VAL A 246 -9.84 -21.90 12.23
C VAL A 246 -10.34 -23.08 13.07
N GLU A 247 -11.42 -22.91 13.83
CA GLU A 247 -12.06 -23.99 14.59
C GLU A 247 -12.51 -25.13 13.67
N PHE A 248 -13.09 -24.80 12.51
CA PHE A 248 -13.44 -25.79 11.49
C PHE A 248 -12.21 -26.59 11.04
N GLU A 249 -11.11 -25.92 10.71
CA GLU A 249 -9.86 -26.59 10.32
C GLU A 249 -9.34 -27.51 11.42
N VAL A 250 -9.29 -27.04 12.67
CA VAL A 250 -8.80 -27.80 13.83
C VAL A 250 -9.67 -29.02 14.10
N LEU A 251 -10.99 -28.88 14.01
CA LEU A 251 -11.95 -29.97 14.23
C LEU A 251 -11.72 -31.12 13.24
N TYR A 252 -11.67 -30.81 11.94
CA TYR A 252 -11.47 -31.81 10.89
C TYR A 252 -10.08 -32.44 10.94
N HIS A 253 -9.04 -31.65 11.23
CA HIS A 253 -7.69 -32.17 11.41
C HIS A 253 -7.62 -33.17 12.57
N ARG A 254 -8.19 -32.84 13.74
CA ARG A 254 -8.23 -33.74 14.91
C ARG A 254 -9.03 -35.00 14.63
N GLY A 255 -10.19 -34.88 13.97
CA GLY A 255 -11.01 -36.04 13.59
C GLY A 255 -10.25 -36.99 12.65
N TRP A 256 -9.52 -36.45 11.68
CA TRP A 256 -8.68 -37.25 10.78
C TRP A 256 -7.53 -37.94 11.52
N MET A 257 -6.84 -37.25 12.43
CA MET A 257 -5.77 -37.86 13.23
C MET A 257 -6.28 -39.07 14.04
N GLN A 258 -7.47 -38.97 14.64
CA GLN A 258 -8.10 -40.10 15.36
C GLN A 258 -8.47 -41.25 14.41
N ALA A 259 -9.04 -40.94 13.24
CA ALA A 259 -9.42 -41.94 12.24
C ALA A 259 -8.20 -42.69 11.69
N VAL A 260 -7.09 -42.00 11.46
CA VAL A 260 -5.82 -42.61 11.04
C VAL A 260 -5.29 -43.56 12.11
N GLU A 261 -5.33 -43.17 13.38
CA GLU A 261 -4.88 -44.02 14.49
C GLU A 261 -5.74 -45.28 14.66
N LEU A 262 -7.07 -45.13 14.54
CA LEU A 262 -8.00 -46.26 14.49
C LEU A 262 -7.70 -47.18 13.30
N ALA A 263 -7.51 -46.63 12.10
CA ALA A 263 -7.17 -47.42 10.92
C ALA A 263 -5.82 -48.15 11.10
N ARG A 264 -4.82 -47.51 11.70
CA ARG A 264 -3.52 -48.10 12.02
C ARG A 264 -3.66 -49.29 12.97
N SER A 265 -4.43 -49.14 14.05
CA SER A 265 -4.71 -50.24 14.99
C SER A 265 -5.47 -51.40 14.31
N GLY A 266 -6.46 -51.10 13.46
CA GLY A 266 -7.20 -52.11 12.69
C GLY A 266 -6.35 -52.83 11.64
N MET A 267 -5.35 -52.16 11.08
CA MET A 267 -4.37 -52.79 10.17
C MET A 267 -3.38 -53.70 10.91
N GLN A 268 -3.11 -53.43 12.18
CA GLN A 268 -2.26 -54.27 13.04
C GLN A 268 -3.01 -55.49 13.62
N ALA A 269 -4.34 -55.55 13.46
CA ALA A 269 -5.14 -56.69 13.89
C ALA A 269 -4.87 -57.92 13.00
N SER A 270 -4.80 -59.11 13.62
CA SER A 270 -4.58 -60.37 12.91
C SER A 270 -5.75 -60.69 11.99
N LEU A 271 -5.46 -60.95 10.70
CA LEU A 271 -6.47 -61.23 9.67
C LEU A 271 -7.09 -62.62 9.78
N LEU A 272 -6.40 -63.55 10.43
CA LEU A 272 -6.85 -64.90 10.69
C LEU A 272 -7.09 -65.03 12.18
N VAL A 273 -8.35 -65.01 12.60
CA VAL A 273 -8.75 -65.38 13.95
C VAL A 273 -9.30 -66.79 13.87
N VAL A 274 -8.66 -67.71 14.60
CA VAL A 274 -9.08 -69.12 14.67
C VAL A 274 -10.23 -69.22 15.66
N HIS A 275 -11.37 -69.76 15.22
CA HIS A 275 -12.52 -69.94 16.11
C HIS A 275 -12.15 -70.89 17.26
N PRO A 276 -12.35 -70.50 18.54
CA PRO A 276 -11.80 -71.22 19.70
C PRO A 276 -12.28 -72.67 19.82
N GLU A 277 -13.46 -73.00 19.28
CA GLU A 277 -14.04 -74.35 19.36
C GLU A 277 -13.85 -75.19 18.09
N THR A 278 -13.82 -74.58 16.90
CA THR A 278 -13.84 -75.32 15.62
C THR A 278 -12.50 -75.31 14.90
N LYS A 279 -11.53 -74.50 15.36
CA LYS A 279 -10.21 -74.30 14.75
C LYS A 279 -10.23 -73.88 13.27
N ILE A 280 -11.35 -73.36 12.77
CA ILE A 280 -11.49 -72.84 11.40
C ILE A 280 -11.17 -71.33 11.40
N PRO A 281 -10.45 -70.78 10.40
CA PRO A 281 -10.21 -69.34 10.31
C PRO A 281 -11.50 -68.59 9.95
N GLU A 282 -11.98 -67.69 10.82
CA GLU A 282 -13.09 -66.77 10.51
C GLU A 282 -12.55 -65.43 10.01
N SER A 283 -12.61 -65.21 8.70
CA SER A 283 -12.12 -63.98 8.05
C SER A 283 -13.13 -62.82 8.04
N ALA A 284 -14.43 -63.10 8.20
CA ALA A 284 -15.50 -62.15 7.88
C ALA A 284 -15.60 -60.96 8.86
N ARG A 285 -15.32 -61.16 10.16
CA ARG A 285 -15.54 -60.14 11.20
C ARG A 285 -14.45 -59.06 11.22
N VAL A 286 -13.20 -59.47 10.96
CA VAL A 286 -12.03 -58.56 10.90
C VAL A 286 -12.04 -57.76 9.59
N LEU A 287 -12.44 -58.39 8.47
CA LEU A 287 -12.60 -57.70 7.19
C LEU A 287 -13.68 -56.63 7.26
N TRP A 288 -14.83 -56.89 7.91
CA TRP A 288 -15.89 -55.90 8.11
C TRP A 288 -15.43 -54.69 8.94
N MET A 289 -14.69 -54.91 10.05
CA MET A 289 -14.15 -53.81 10.86
C MET A 289 -13.12 -52.97 10.08
N ARG A 290 -12.27 -53.61 9.27
CA ARG A 290 -11.27 -52.93 8.45
C ARG A 290 -11.90 -52.14 7.31
N GLU A 291 -12.89 -52.71 6.63
CA GLU A 291 -13.62 -52.03 5.56
C GLU A 291 -14.41 -50.83 6.09
N ASN A 292 -15.00 -50.94 7.28
CA ASN A 292 -15.65 -49.82 7.96
C ASN A 292 -14.67 -48.78 8.50
N ALA A 293 -13.49 -49.17 8.98
CA ALA A 293 -12.45 -48.23 9.40
C ALA A 293 -11.90 -47.43 8.21
N ILE A 294 -11.66 -48.10 7.07
CA ILE A 294 -11.21 -47.46 5.82
C ILE A 294 -12.31 -46.55 5.26
N LYS A 295 -13.56 -47.03 5.19
CA LYS A 295 -14.72 -46.20 4.79
C LYS A 295 -14.94 -45.03 5.73
N SER A 296 -14.73 -45.19 7.04
CA SER A 296 -14.83 -44.10 8.02
C SER A 296 -13.69 -43.08 7.89
N ALA A 297 -12.49 -43.51 7.49
CA ALA A 297 -11.36 -42.61 7.24
C ALA A 297 -11.50 -41.85 5.90
N TYR A 298 -12.23 -42.41 4.93
CA TYR A 298 -12.45 -41.82 3.62
C TYR A 298 -13.74 -40.99 3.50
N ASN A 299 -14.85 -41.39 4.15
CA ASN A 299 -16.19 -40.84 3.92
C ASN A 299 -16.77 -39.95 5.04
N ARG A 300 -16.00 -39.51 6.04
CA ARG A 300 -16.45 -38.54 7.06
C ARG A 300 -15.72 -37.20 6.95
#